data_AF-A0A2T4V633-F1
#
_entry.id   AF-A0A2T4V633-F1
#
_cell.length_a   1.000
_cell.length_b   1.000
_cell.length_c   1.000
_cell.angle_alpha   90.00
_cell.angle_beta   90.00
_cell.angle_gamma   90.00
#
_symmetry.space_group_name_H-M   'P 1'
#
loop_
_entity.id
_entity.type
_entity.pdbx_description
1 polymer ?
#
loop_
_entity_poly.entity_id
_entity_poly.type
_entity_poly.pdbx_seq_one_letter_code
_entity_poly.pdbx_strand_id
1 'polypeptide(L)'
;MSSIVLRALVLALLGFVLAGCAVPPSSEPRREARVEGRVELAGPAVGNAYLFLFAPDEAPPDKRGEPKYLAAVSEVRLTAGDSRFGFSGVGPDVYRLWGFLDANGDADLSVDVLAQPGAGDWVPESSVELNVQPGQTLPVDISLSRRVRRPPPAFQVVEQSEEGVVTLTDSATAIASFTVRSEGFGLLRGDAPAFYLRLADANGDGTPDDVNGDGVADLWPQFFLRFVPRPGQTVPLDSQGRPAQVLVPLLPNATPFLGSLQGDPSKEIAAVSLQLFVVPLAQAIIEEPGKGRVVTTLGAIPVGEYELWAVNDEGGFWFVPNALGRRTGEPVSGQDLRFRVVHAGGADAGTGSP
;
A
#
# COMPACT_ATOMS: atom_id res chain seq x y z
N MET A 1 57.05 -12.34 -62.80
CA MET A 1 56.86 -11.81 -61.43
C MET A 1 55.55 -11.04 -61.44
N SER A 2 54.46 -11.34 -60.74
CA SER A 2 53.99 -12.44 -59.89
C SER A 2 52.47 -12.19 -59.77
N SER A 3 51.56 -12.89 -60.45
CA SER A 3 50.97 -14.19 -60.08
C SER A 3 50.55 -14.39 -58.60
N ILE A 4 50.37 -13.34 -57.77
CA ILE A 4 49.94 -13.51 -56.37
C ILE A 4 48.75 -12.64 -55.94
N VAL A 5 48.31 -11.64 -56.72
CA VAL A 5 47.16 -10.80 -56.32
C VAL A 5 45.80 -11.38 -56.74
N LEU A 6 45.80 -12.46 -57.52
CA LEU A 6 44.61 -13.07 -58.12
C LEU A 6 44.12 -14.32 -57.35
N ARG A 7 44.00 -14.27 -56.02
CA ARG A 7 43.33 -15.34 -55.23
C ARG A 7 42.55 -14.87 -53.99
N ALA A 8 42.62 -13.60 -53.62
CA ALA A 8 41.91 -13.10 -52.43
C ALA A 8 40.49 -12.55 -52.71
N LEU A 9 40.13 -12.29 -53.98
CA LEU A 9 38.87 -11.61 -54.31
C LEU A 9 37.72 -12.53 -54.76
N VAL A 10 37.95 -13.84 -54.89
CA VAL A 10 36.92 -14.81 -55.34
C VAL A 10 36.31 -15.61 -54.17
N LEU A 11 36.87 -15.52 -52.96
CA LEU A 11 36.30 -16.17 -51.76
C LEU A 11 35.38 -15.27 -50.93
N ALA A 12 35.21 -14.00 -51.29
CA ALA A 12 34.39 -13.04 -50.53
C ALA A 12 32.97 -12.84 -51.12
N LEU A 13 32.61 -13.55 -52.19
CA LEU A 13 31.30 -13.42 -52.87
C LEU A 13 30.49 -14.73 -52.90
N LEU A 14 30.80 -15.69 -52.02
CA LEU A 14 30.03 -16.92 -51.81
C LEU A 14 29.63 -17.13 -50.34
N GLY A 15 29.54 -16.03 -49.57
CA GLY A 15 29.20 -16.03 -48.15
C GLY A 15 27.93 -15.23 -47.82
N PHE A 16 27.04 -14.99 -48.79
CA PHE A 16 25.89 -14.10 -48.62
C PHE A 16 24.57 -14.63 -49.23
N VAL A 17 24.41 -15.95 -49.34
CA VAL A 17 23.10 -16.56 -49.69
C VAL A 17 22.81 -17.79 -48.82
N LEU A 18 23.02 -17.65 -47.51
CA LEU A 18 22.29 -18.41 -46.50
C LEU A 18 21.74 -17.40 -45.48
N ALA A 19 20.95 -16.46 -45.98
CA ALA A 19 19.91 -15.84 -45.17
C ALA A 19 18.90 -16.95 -44.87
N GLY A 20 19.23 -17.78 -43.87
CA GLY A 20 18.25 -18.61 -43.22
C GLY A 20 17.15 -17.67 -42.77
N CYS A 21 15.93 -17.94 -43.22
CA CYS A 21 14.72 -17.43 -42.59
C CYS A 21 14.82 -17.86 -41.12
N ALA A 22 15.43 -17.03 -40.28
CA ALA A 22 15.25 -17.12 -38.85
C ALA A 22 13.77 -16.84 -38.65
N VAL A 23 12.99 -17.91 -38.55
CA VAL A 23 11.64 -17.86 -38.00
C VAL A 23 11.79 -17.04 -36.73
N PRO A 24 11.14 -15.86 -36.60
CA PRO A 24 11.16 -15.13 -35.34
C PRO A 24 10.78 -16.15 -34.28
N PRO A 25 11.48 -16.21 -33.12
CA PRO A 25 11.19 -17.22 -32.11
C PRO A 25 9.69 -17.24 -31.94
N SER A 26 9.07 -18.36 -32.32
CA SER A 26 7.65 -18.53 -32.19
C SER A 26 7.39 -18.26 -30.72
N SER A 27 6.68 -17.18 -30.42
CA SER A 27 6.15 -16.95 -29.09
C SER A 27 5.31 -18.17 -28.81
N GLU A 28 5.89 -19.18 -28.14
CA GLU A 28 5.11 -20.31 -27.66
C GLU A 28 3.94 -19.68 -26.91
N PRO A 29 2.70 -20.10 -27.20
CA PRO A 29 1.57 -19.57 -26.47
C PRO A 29 1.89 -19.79 -24.99
N ARG A 30 2.07 -18.69 -24.24
CA ARG A 30 2.32 -18.75 -22.80
C ARG A 30 1.19 -19.59 -22.24
N ARG A 31 1.49 -20.81 -21.83
CA ARG A 31 0.48 -21.72 -21.31
C ARG A 31 -0.01 -21.10 -20.02
N GLU A 32 -1.24 -20.62 -20.06
CA GLU A 32 -1.90 -20.07 -18.90
C GLU A 32 -2.02 -21.16 -17.82
N ALA A 33 -1.79 -20.74 -16.59
CA ALA A 33 -1.93 -21.58 -15.42
C ALA A 33 -3.33 -21.42 -14.79
N ARG A 34 -3.61 -22.31 -13.84
CA ARG A 34 -4.79 -22.27 -12.99
C ARG A 34 -4.35 -22.28 -11.55
N VAL A 35 -4.95 -21.43 -10.72
CA VAL A 35 -4.77 -21.44 -9.27
C VAL A 35 -6.11 -21.81 -8.66
N GLU A 36 -6.17 -22.84 -7.82
CA GLU A 36 -7.44 -23.30 -7.24
C GLU A 36 -7.27 -23.79 -5.80
N GLY A 37 -8.33 -23.72 -5.01
CA GLY A 37 -8.32 -24.25 -3.65
C GLY A 37 -9.53 -23.82 -2.85
N ARG A 38 -9.40 -23.71 -1.53
CA ARG A 38 -10.51 -23.52 -0.60
C ARG A 38 -10.28 -22.33 0.32
N VAL A 39 -11.37 -21.64 0.63
CA VAL A 39 -11.42 -20.69 1.75
C VAL A 39 -11.71 -21.47 3.02
N GLU A 40 -10.86 -21.31 4.02
CA GLU A 40 -11.09 -21.79 5.38
C GLU A 40 -11.53 -20.62 6.24
N LEU A 41 -12.64 -20.77 6.98
CA LEU A 41 -13.17 -19.73 7.85
C LEU A 41 -13.04 -20.17 9.30
N ALA A 42 -12.46 -19.32 10.16
CA ALA A 42 -12.53 -19.53 11.60
C ALA A 42 -13.88 -19.10 12.19
N GLY A 43 -14.62 -18.25 11.47
CA GLY A 43 -15.89 -17.68 11.86
C GLY A 43 -17.11 -18.23 11.12
N PRO A 44 -18.30 -17.65 11.37
CA PRO A 44 -19.50 -18.01 10.64
C PRO A 44 -19.37 -17.62 9.15
N ALA A 45 -19.94 -18.46 8.28
CA ALA A 45 -20.01 -18.23 6.84
C ALA A 45 -21.11 -17.21 6.48
N VAL A 46 -20.96 -15.98 6.95
CA VAL A 46 -21.88 -14.87 6.65
C VAL A 46 -21.17 -13.90 5.71
N GLY A 47 -21.80 -13.58 4.59
CA GLY A 47 -21.24 -12.69 3.57
C GLY A 47 -20.42 -13.39 2.48
N ASN A 48 -19.80 -12.59 1.61
CA ASN A 48 -19.07 -13.07 0.43
C ASN A 48 -17.56 -13.03 0.67
N ALA A 49 -16.84 -14.09 0.29
CA ALA A 49 -15.39 -14.09 0.32
C ALA A 49 -14.84 -13.59 -1.02
N TYR A 50 -14.00 -12.57 -0.99
CA TYR A 50 -13.29 -12.03 -2.14
C TYR A 50 -11.80 -12.35 -2.05
N LEU A 51 -11.22 -12.77 -3.17
CA LEU A 51 -9.86 -13.30 -3.26
C LEU A 51 -9.15 -12.62 -4.42
N PHE A 52 -7.90 -12.23 -4.19
CA PHE A 52 -7.15 -11.39 -5.08
C PHE A 52 -5.73 -11.93 -5.26
N LEU A 53 -5.23 -11.85 -6.49
CA LEU A 53 -3.81 -12.06 -6.78
C LEU A 53 -3.17 -10.71 -7.12
N PHE A 54 -2.18 -10.33 -6.32
CA PHE A 54 -1.37 -9.12 -6.51
C PHE A 54 0.01 -9.46 -7.05
N ALA A 55 0.68 -8.48 -7.65
CA ALA A 55 2.12 -8.55 -7.83
C ALA A 55 2.84 -8.67 -6.46
N PRO A 56 4.06 -9.21 -6.41
CA PRO A 56 4.77 -9.43 -5.14
C PRO A 56 5.10 -8.12 -4.40
N ASP A 57 5.17 -7.00 -5.12
CA ASP A 57 5.49 -5.66 -4.61
C ASP A 57 4.26 -4.74 -4.45
N GLU A 58 3.05 -5.29 -4.55
CA GLU A 58 1.80 -4.55 -4.39
C GLU A 58 1.22 -4.77 -3.00
N ALA A 59 1.59 -3.90 -2.06
CA ALA A 59 1.05 -3.84 -0.71
C ALA A 59 1.28 -2.47 -0.07
N PRO A 60 0.38 -1.98 0.78
CA PRO A 60 0.67 -0.90 1.72
C PRO A 60 1.88 -1.21 2.61
N PRO A 61 2.69 -0.20 2.95
CA PRO A 61 2.64 1.20 2.50
C PRO A 61 3.27 1.40 1.10
N ASP A 62 3.86 0.35 0.54
CA ASP A 62 4.76 0.39 -0.60
C ASP A 62 4.09 0.86 -1.88
N LYS A 63 2.94 0.25 -2.19
CA LYS A 63 2.09 0.58 -3.34
C LYS A 63 0.63 0.40 -2.97
N ARG A 64 -0.24 1.13 -3.67
CA ARG A 64 -1.67 0.82 -3.67
C ARG A 64 -1.85 -0.59 -4.24
N GLY A 65 -2.76 -1.38 -3.67
CA GLY A 65 -2.99 -2.74 -4.14
C GLY A 65 -3.91 -2.74 -5.35
N GLU A 66 -3.37 -3.01 -6.53
CA GLU A 66 -4.17 -3.21 -7.74
C GLU A 66 -4.24 -4.71 -8.07
N PRO A 67 -5.36 -5.40 -7.83
CA PRO A 67 -5.42 -6.84 -8.05
C PRO A 67 -5.32 -7.17 -9.54
N LYS A 68 -4.41 -8.09 -9.90
CA LYS A 68 -4.28 -8.62 -11.26
C LYS A 68 -5.38 -9.62 -11.60
N TYR A 69 -5.85 -10.36 -10.60
CA TYR A 69 -6.93 -11.33 -10.73
C TYR A 69 -7.86 -11.27 -9.52
N LEU A 70 -9.13 -11.61 -9.75
CA LEU A 70 -10.19 -11.64 -8.76
C LEU A 70 -10.93 -12.98 -8.84
N ALA A 71 -11.22 -13.55 -7.68
CA ALA A 71 -12.16 -14.65 -7.51
C ALA A 71 -13.09 -14.33 -6.33
N ALA A 72 -14.28 -14.94 -6.32
CA ALA A 72 -15.24 -14.79 -5.24
C ALA A 72 -15.91 -16.12 -4.90
N VAL A 73 -16.21 -16.31 -3.61
CA VAL A 73 -17.06 -17.40 -3.12
C VAL A 73 -18.25 -16.77 -2.43
N SER A 74 -19.44 -17.00 -2.99
CA SER A 74 -20.66 -16.39 -2.47
C SER A 74 -21.07 -16.98 -1.12
N GLU A 75 -21.80 -16.20 -0.32
CA GLU A 75 -22.39 -16.64 0.94
C GLU A 75 -23.19 -17.94 0.78
N VAL A 76 -23.99 -18.04 -0.28
CA VAL A 76 -24.80 -19.24 -0.60
C VAL A 76 -23.92 -20.47 -0.76
N ARG A 77 -22.75 -20.34 -1.39
CA ARG A 77 -21.81 -21.46 -1.54
C ARG A 77 -21.10 -21.79 -0.23
N LEU A 78 -20.66 -20.78 0.52
CA LEU A 78 -20.01 -20.94 1.81
C LEU A 78 -20.93 -21.64 2.84
N THR A 79 -22.18 -21.19 2.94
CA THR A 79 -23.21 -21.79 3.82
C THR A 79 -23.59 -23.21 3.42
N ALA A 80 -23.51 -23.54 2.13
CA ALA A 80 -23.69 -24.91 1.63
C ALA A 80 -22.44 -25.81 1.81
N GLY A 81 -21.35 -25.29 2.35
CA GLY A 81 -20.09 -26.01 2.55
C GLY A 81 -19.19 -26.10 1.31
N ASP A 82 -19.50 -25.36 0.24
CA ASP A 82 -18.67 -25.26 -0.96
C ASP A 82 -17.78 -24.01 -0.94
N SER A 83 -16.64 -24.09 -0.26
CA SER A 83 -15.69 -22.97 -0.14
C SER A 83 -14.65 -22.88 -1.26
N ARG A 84 -14.86 -23.61 -2.37
CA ARG A 84 -13.87 -23.67 -3.45
C ARG A 84 -13.82 -22.38 -4.26
N PHE A 85 -12.61 -21.93 -4.58
CA PHE A 85 -12.35 -20.84 -5.51
C PHE A 85 -11.39 -21.28 -6.62
N GLY A 86 -11.29 -20.46 -7.67
CA GLY A 86 -10.27 -20.65 -8.67
C GLY A 86 -10.04 -19.40 -9.53
N PHE A 87 -8.78 -19.19 -9.89
CA PHE A 87 -8.33 -18.24 -10.89
C PHE A 87 -7.93 -19.02 -12.15
N SER A 88 -8.48 -18.62 -13.29
CA SER A 88 -8.14 -19.16 -14.61
C SER A 88 -7.38 -18.13 -15.42
N GLY A 89 -6.52 -18.57 -16.34
CA GLY A 89 -5.81 -17.63 -17.20
C GLY A 89 -4.64 -16.94 -16.51
N VAL A 90 -4.10 -17.55 -15.44
CA VAL A 90 -3.05 -16.92 -14.64
C VAL A 90 -1.74 -17.03 -15.41
N GLY A 91 -1.18 -15.90 -15.82
CA GLY A 91 0.14 -15.86 -16.44
C GLY A 91 1.23 -16.41 -15.50
N PRO A 92 2.33 -16.98 -16.02
CA PRO A 92 3.44 -17.43 -15.19
C PRO A 92 4.17 -16.23 -14.57
N ASP A 93 4.18 -16.15 -13.24
CA ASP A 93 4.83 -15.10 -12.46
C ASP A 93 4.85 -15.47 -10.97
N VAL A 94 5.49 -14.62 -10.15
CA VAL A 94 5.29 -14.61 -8.69
C VAL A 94 4.07 -13.74 -8.38
N TYR A 95 3.20 -14.24 -7.50
CA TYR A 95 2.01 -13.56 -7.04
C TYR A 95 1.89 -13.60 -5.53
N ARG A 96 1.07 -12.70 -5.00
CA ARG A 96 0.63 -12.70 -3.61
C ARG A 96 -0.88 -12.91 -3.57
N LEU A 97 -1.32 -13.99 -2.94
CA LEU A 97 -2.72 -14.27 -2.67
C LEU A 97 -3.13 -13.63 -1.35
N TRP A 98 -4.19 -12.83 -1.41
CA TRP A 98 -4.83 -12.23 -0.25
C TRP A 98 -6.34 -12.16 -0.49
N GLY A 99 -7.12 -12.04 0.57
CA GLY A 99 -8.57 -11.91 0.46
C GLY A 99 -9.22 -11.53 1.78
N PHE A 100 -10.54 -11.37 1.75
CA PHE A 100 -11.33 -11.13 2.94
C PHE A 100 -12.76 -11.66 2.76
N LEU A 101 -13.43 -11.94 3.88
CA LEU A 101 -14.86 -12.18 3.96
C LEU A 101 -15.54 -10.86 4.34
N ASP A 102 -16.29 -10.31 3.39
CA ASP A 102 -17.16 -9.15 3.57
C ASP A 102 -18.43 -9.60 4.29
N ALA A 103 -18.43 -9.47 5.61
CA ALA A 103 -19.49 -10.02 6.47
C ALA A 103 -20.70 -9.08 6.59
N ASN A 104 -20.51 -7.80 6.28
CA ASN A 104 -21.51 -6.74 6.41
C ASN A 104 -22.09 -6.29 5.05
N GLY A 105 -21.52 -6.76 3.94
CA GLY A 105 -22.03 -6.53 2.58
C GLY A 105 -21.69 -5.13 2.05
N ASP A 106 -20.62 -4.52 2.55
CA ASP A 106 -20.22 -3.16 2.19
C ASP A 106 -19.00 -3.10 1.25
N ALA A 107 -18.50 -4.24 0.76
CA ALA A 107 -17.39 -4.24 -0.19
C ALA A 107 -17.76 -3.61 -1.56
N ASP A 108 -16.82 -2.86 -2.14
CA ASP A 108 -16.88 -2.30 -3.48
C ASP A 108 -15.60 -2.61 -4.25
N LEU A 109 -15.71 -3.54 -5.19
CA LEU A 109 -14.56 -4.05 -5.94
C LEU A 109 -14.06 -3.06 -7.03
N SER A 110 -14.66 -1.87 -7.15
CA SER A 110 -14.22 -0.84 -8.11
C SER A 110 -13.15 0.11 -7.58
N VAL A 111 -12.79 -0.01 -6.30
CA VAL A 111 -11.84 0.84 -5.58
C VAL A 111 -10.83 -0.03 -4.82
N ASP A 112 -9.87 0.59 -4.11
CA ASP A 112 -8.79 -0.12 -3.44
C ASP A 112 -9.34 -1.16 -2.44
N VAL A 113 -9.18 -2.45 -2.77
CA VAL A 113 -9.74 -3.58 -2.03
C VAL A 113 -8.98 -3.90 -0.76
N LEU A 114 -7.71 -3.45 -0.64
CA LEU A 114 -6.91 -3.67 0.55
C LEU A 114 -7.34 -2.73 1.69
N ALA A 115 -7.88 -1.55 1.36
CA ALA A 115 -8.31 -0.54 2.33
C ALA A 115 -9.75 -0.74 2.85
N GLN A 116 -10.44 -1.78 2.38
CA GLN A 116 -11.87 -1.97 2.64
C GLN A 116 -12.23 -2.79 3.88
N PRO A 117 -11.49 -3.84 4.29
CA PRO A 117 -11.90 -4.67 5.42
C PRO A 117 -12.18 -3.83 6.67
N GLY A 118 -13.43 -3.89 7.12
CA GLY A 118 -13.98 -3.13 8.21
C GLY A 118 -14.32 -3.98 9.42
N ALA A 119 -14.82 -3.33 10.48
CA ALA A 119 -15.24 -4.05 11.68
C ALA A 119 -16.29 -5.12 11.35
N GLY A 120 -15.98 -6.37 11.70
CA GLY A 120 -16.85 -7.52 11.45
C GLY A 120 -16.34 -8.49 10.39
N ASP A 121 -15.53 -8.00 9.44
CA ASP A 121 -14.96 -8.78 8.36
C ASP A 121 -13.90 -9.77 8.83
N TRP A 122 -13.58 -10.74 7.97
CA TRP A 122 -12.52 -11.70 8.24
C TRP A 122 -11.41 -11.59 7.21
N VAL A 123 -10.17 -11.48 7.70
CA VAL A 123 -8.96 -11.36 6.89
C VAL A 123 -7.99 -12.50 7.27
N PRO A 124 -7.02 -12.83 6.40
CA PRO A 124 -5.98 -13.77 6.77
C PRO A 124 -4.99 -13.14 7.76
N GLU A 125 -4.25 -13.97 8.51
CA GLU A 125 -3.10 -13.49 9.32
C GLU A 125 -2.00 -12.92 8.44
N SER A 126 -1.81 -13.51 7.25
CA SER A 126 -0.79 -13.11 6.28
C SER A 126 -1.21 -13.49 4.87
N SER A 127 -0.64 -12.81 3.89
CA SER A 127 -0.78 -13.20 2.48
C SER A 127 0.03 -14.46 2.16
N VAL A 128 -0.38 -15.20 1.13
CA VAL A 128 0.33 -16.38 0.64
C VAL A 128 1.13 -16.02 -0.62
N GLU A 129 2.44 -16.24 -0.62
CA GLU A 129 3.28 -16.09 -1.82
C GLU A 129 3.13 -17.31 -2.72
N LEU A 130 2.92 -17.08 -4.01
CA LEU A 130 2.71 -18.09 -5.04
C LEU A 130 3.74 -17.93 -6.14
N ASN A 131 4.33 -19.03 -6.56
CA ASN A 131 5.17 -19.08 -7.76
C ASN A 131 4.45 -19.92 -8.83
N VAL A 132 3.84 -19.24 -9.80
CA VAL A 132 2.98 -19.85 -10.82
C VAL A 132 3.81 -20.20 -12.05
N GLN A 133 3.85 -21.49 -12.40
CA GLN A 133 4.58 -21.98 -13.57
C GLN A 133 3.67 -22.13 -14.81
N PRO A 134 4.22 -22.03 -16.04
CA PRO A 134 3.43 -22.16 -17.26
C PRO A 134 2.65 -23.47 -17.35
N GLY A 135 1.34 -23.40 -17.61
CA GLY A 135 0.45 -24.56 -17.76
C GLY A 135 0.21 -25.37 -16.47
N GLN A 136 0.65 -24.85 -15.32
CA GLN A 136 0.47 -25.51 -14.03
C GLN A 136 -0.97 -25.34 -13.52
N THR A 137 -1.46 -26.35 -12.82
CA THR A 137 -2.55 -26.20 -11.86
C THR A 137 -1.95 -26.16 -10.46
N LEU A 138 -2.04 -25.01 -9.78
CA LEU A 138 -1.48 -24.78 -8.45
C LEU A 138 -2.59 -24.86 -7.39
N PRO A 139 -2.62 -25.91 -6.54
CA PRO A 139 -3.51 -25.96 -5.40
C PRO A 139 -3.03 -25.03 -4.27
N VAL A 140 -3.92 -24.19 -3.74
CA VAL A 140 -3.63 -23.30 -2.60
C VAL A 140 -4.89 -23.01 -1.78
N ASP A 141 -4.82 -23.28 -0.48
CA ASP A 141 -5.87 -22.90 0.46
C ASP A 141 -5.50 -21.59 1.18
N ILE A 142 -6.52 -20.83 1.62
CA ILE A 142 -6.34 -19.59 2.38
C ILE A 142 -7.26 -19.59 3.60
N SER A 143 -6.69 -19.27 4.76
CA SER A 143 -7.44 -19.17 6.01
C SER A 143 -7.79 -17.72 6.32
N LEU A 144 -9.08 -17.42 6.45
CA LEU A 144 -9.61 -16.15 6.95
C LEU A 144 -9.91 -16.33 8.44
N SER A 145 -8.85 -16.25 9.24
CA SER A 145 -8.87 -16.60 10.67
C SER A 145 -9.06 -15.42 11.58
N ARG A 146 -8.75 -14.20 11.12
CA ARG A 146 -8.72 -13.01 11.96
C ARG A 146 -9.93 -12.14 11.68
N ARG A 147 -10.74 -11.92 12.71
CA ARG A 147 -11.85 -10.97 12.64
C ARG A 147 -11.35 -9.55 12.87
N VAL A 148 -11.63 -8.66 11.94
CA VAL A 148 -11.33 -7.23 12.05
C VAL A 148 -12.25 -6.63 13.11
N ARG A 149 -11.68 -5.97 14.11
CA ARG A 149 -12.46 -5.41 15.23
C ARG A 149 -12.83 -3.95 15.00
N ARG A 150 -12.03 -3.24 14.21
CA ARG A 150 -12.17 -1.80 14.01
C ARG A 150 -12.25 -1.45 12.53
N PRO A 151 -13.03 -0.43 12.17
CA PRO A 151 -12.91 0.12 10.83
C PRO A 151 -11.48 0.68 10.61
N PRO A 152 -11.05 0.80 9.36
CA PRO A 152 -9.88 1.60 9.01
C PRO A 152 -9.99 3.02 9.58
N PRO A 153 -8.86 3.68 9.90
CA PRO A 153 -8.87 5.05 10.41
C PRO A 153 -9.21 6.03 9.28
N ALA A 154 -10.46 6.08 8.85
CA ALA A 154 -10.91 6.96 7.78
C ALA A 154 -11.03 8.41 8.25
N PHE A 155 -10.44 9.36 7.53
CA PHE A 155 -10.38 10.76 7.94
C PHE A 155 -10.32 11.78 6.79
N GLN A 156 -10.61 13.03 7.13
CA GLN A 156 -10.33 14.25 6.35
C GLN A 156 -9.33 15.15 7.10
N VAL A 157 -8.66 16.04 6.37
CA VAL A 157 -7.84 17.12 6.95
C VAL A 157 -8.72 18.37 7.12
N VAL A 158 -8.72 18.94 8.32
CA VAL A 158 -9.66 20.00 8.72
C VAL A 158 -9.22 21.39 8.26
N GLU A 159 -7.92 21.65 8.20
CA GLU A 159 -7.39 22.95 7.77
C GLU A 159 -7.27 23.00 6.25
N GLN A 160 -8.10 23.84 5.64
CA GLN A 160 -8.20 24.00 4.19
C GLN A 160 -7.31 25.15 3.70
N SER A 161 -6.46 24.85 2.71
CA SER A 161 -6.01 25.86 1.76
C SER A 161 -7.06 26.03 0.68
N GLU A 162 -7.13 27.21 0.07
CA GLU A 162 -8.13 27.54 -0.97
C GLU A 162 -8.07 26.63 -2.22
N GLU A 163 -6.97 25.87 -2.39
CA GLU A 163 -6.71 25.03 -3.57
C GLU A 163 -6.62 23.52 -3.27
N GLY A 164 -6.92 23.07 -2.05
CA GLY A 164 -6.84 21.64 -1.70
C GLY A 164 -5.41 21.08 -1.67
N VAL A 165 -4.41 21.93 -1.41
CA VAL A 165 -3.00 21.55 -1.25
C VAL A 165 -2.47 22.02 0.12
N VAL A 166 -2.05 21.10 0.98
CA VAL A 166 -1.34 21.46 2.23
C VAL A 166 0.13 21.65 1.90
N THR A 167 0.63 22.88 2.05
CA THR A 167 2.04 23.20 1.81
C THR A 167 2.82 23.11 3.11
N LEU A 168 3.84 22.27 3.10
CA LEU A 168 4.82 22.10 4.16
C LEU A 168 6.17 22.64 3.68
N THR A 169 7.02 23.07 4.61
CA THR A 169 8.39 23.44 4.29
C THR A 169 9.35 22.35 4.72
N ASP A 170 10.44 22.16 3.99
CA ASP A 170 11.55 21.26 4.35
C ASP A 170 12.43 21.76 5.52
N SER A 171 11.95 22.78 6.25
CA SER A 171 12.66 23.41 7.34
C SER A 171 12.90 22.45 8.50
N ALA A 172 14.16 22.26 8.88
CA ALA A 172 14.55 21.47 10.05
C ALA A 172 14.17 22.12 11.39
N THR A 173 13.83 23.42 11.40
CA THR A 173 13.61 24.19 12.64
C THR A 173 12.14 24.58 12.86
N ALA A 174 11.27 24.41 11.87
CA ALA A 174 9.86 24.75 11.99
C ALA A 174 9.04 23.47 12.21
N ILE A 175 8.30 23.41 13.32
CA ILE A 175 7.34 22.33 13.55
C ILE A 175 6.06 22.69 12.80
N ALA A 176 5.77 21.97 11.72
CA ALA A 176 4.48 22.03 11.05
C ALA A 176 3.48 21.11 11.75
N SER A 177 2.21 21.50 11.77
CA SER A 177 1.13 20.65 12.27
C SER A 177 -0.16 20.92 11.50
N PHE A 178 -1.05 19.94 11.49
CA PHE A 178 -2.39 20.07 10.95
C PHE A 178 -3.34 19.14 11.69
N THR A 179 -4.65 19.37 11.57
CA THR A 179 -5.67 18.56 12.24
C THR A 179 -6.34 17.61 11.25
N VAL A 180 -6.49 16.35 11.64
CA VAL A 180 -7.32 15.35 10.96
C VAL A 180 -8.58 15.06 11.79
N ARG A 181 -9.70 14.83 11.11
CA ARG A 181 -10.98 14.47 11.72
C ARG A 181 -11.45 13.15 11.14
N SER A 182 -11.84 12.22 12.01
CA SER A 182 -12.39 10.94 11.58
C SER A 182 -13.72 11.18 10.85
N GLU A 183 -13.92 10.44 9.77
CA GLU A 183 -15.12 10.55 8.96
C GLU A 183 -15.42 9.23 8.24
N GLY A 184 -16.69 8.86 8.24
CA GLY A 184 -17.18 7.67 7.56
C GLY A 184 -17.40 8.02 6.11
N PHE A 185 -16.49 7.60 5.23
CA PHE A 185 -16.64 7.83 3.80
C PHE A 185 -17.30 6.62 3.13
N GLY A 186 -18.39 6.90 2.40
CA GLY A 186 -18.98 5.96 1.44
C GLY A 186 -19.34 4.60 2.04
N LEU A 187 -18.45 3.63 1.80
CA LEU A 187 -18.58 2.20 2.08
C LEU A 187 -18.13 1.81 3.48
N LEU A 188 -17.26 2.60 4.12
CA LEU A 188 -16.81 2.38 5.50
C LEU A 188 -17.85 2.86 6.53
N ARG A 189 -19.11 2.42 6.40
CA ARG A 189 -20.19 2.81 7.31
C ARG A 189 -20.11 2.01 8.61
N GLY A 190 -19.31 2.50 9.55
CA GLY A 190 -19.40 2.11 10.96
C GLY A 190 -20.34 3.04 11.75
N ASP A 191 -20.89 2.55 12.87
CA ASP A 191 -21.82 3.29 13.74
C ASP A 191 -21.21 4.57 14.36
N ALA A 192 -19.89 4.74 14.33
CA ALA A 192 -19.21 6.01 14.59
C ALA A 192 -17.75 5.96 14.06
N PRO A 193 -17.38 6.73 13.02
CA PRO A 193 -16.00 6.82 12.57
C PRO A 193 -15.13 7.46 13.66
N ALA A 194 -14.10 6.76 14.11
CA ALA A 194 -13.17 7.24 15.14
C ALA A 194 -11.74 6.74 14.88
N PHE A 195 -10.77 7.49 15.40
CA PHE A 195 -9.43 7.00 15.63
C PHE A 195 -9.42 6.20 16.94
N TYR A 196 -9.07 4.93 16.85
CA TYR A 196 -8.95 4.03 17.99
C TYR A 196 -7.51 4.09 18.52
N LEU A 197 -7.31 4.96 19.50
CA LEU A 197 -6.00 5.28 20.07
C LEU A 197 -5.60 4.30 21.15
N ARG A 198 -4.37 3.82 21.06
CA ARG A 198 -3.72 3.01 22.10
C ARG A 198 -2.21 3.21 22.05
N LEU A 199 -1.54 2.92 23.16
CA LEU A 199 -0.08 2.89 23.20
C LEU A 199 0.42 1.71 22.36
N ALA A 200 1.50 1.92 21.61
CA ALA A 200 2.15 0.85 20.87
C ALA A 200 2.84 -0.10 21.85
N ASP A 201 2.65 -1.40 21.62
CA ASP A 201 3.30 -2.48 22.35
C ASP A 201 3.42 -3.64 21.34
N ALA A 202 4.36 -3.46 20.41
CA ALA A 202 4.59 -4.36 19.28
C ALA A 202 5.27 -5.65 19.73
N ASN A 203 6.03 -5.63 20.83
CA ASN A 203 6.70 -6.81 21.38
C ASN A 203 5.80 -7.59 22.36
N GLY A 204 4.67 -7.02 22.79
CA GLY A 204 3.68 -7.65 23.67
C GLY A 204 4.16 -7.81 25.11
N ASP A 205 5.12 -6.99 25.55
CA ASP A 205 5.69 -7.07 26.90
C ASP A 205 4.87 -6.29 27.95
N GLY A 206 3.82 -5.58 27.53
CA GLY A 206 2.95 -4.77 28.38
C GLY A 206 3.51 -3.39 28.71
N THR A 207 4.67 -3.04 28.16
CA THR A 207 5.29 -1.71 28.25
C THR A 207 5.10 -0.98 26.93
N PRO A 208 4.68 0.29 26.96
CA PRO A 208 4.63 1.09 25.75
C PRO A 208 6.00 1.22 25.07
N ASP A 209 6.04 0.97 23.77
CA ASP A 209 7.22 1.14 22.94
C ASP A 209 7.50 2.64 22.71
N ASP A 210 8.79 3.00 22.73
CA ASP A 210 9.33 4.25 22.20
C ASP A 210 10.40 3.87 21.18
N VAL A 211 9.96 3.50 19.97
CA VAL A 211 10.84 2.96 18.92
C VAL A 211 11.76 4.06 18.37
N ASN A 212 11.30 5.31 18.42
CA ASN A 212 12.00 6.44 17.85
C ASN A 212 12.99 7.11 18.85
N GLY A 213 12.89 6.79 20.14
CA GLY A 213 13.80 7.23 21.20
C GLY A 213 13.61 8.69 21.64
N ASP A 214 12.43 9.28 21.41
CA ASP A 214 12.11 10.66 21.77
C ASP A 214 11.65 10.85 23.22
N GLY A 215 11.52 9.75 23.97
CA GLY A 215 11.07 9.72 25.36
C GLY A 215 9.55 9.72 25.52
N VAL A 216 8.80 9.62 24.43
CA VAL A 216 7.34 9.52 24.41
C VAL A 216 6.94 8.17 23.81
N ALA A 217 6.00 7.50 24.45
CA ALA A 217 5.46 6.25 23.93
C ALA A 217 4.75 6.47 22.58
N ASP A 218 5.01 5.59 21.63
CA ASP A 218 4.38 5.58 20.32
C ASP A 218 2.88 5.27 20.45
N LEU A 219 2.07 5.79 19.51
CA LEU A 219 0.62 5.60 19.48
C LEU A 219 0.17 4.92 18.17
N TRP A 220 -0.88 4.11 18.28
CA TRP A 220 -1.70 3.72 17.13
C TRP A 220 -2.94 4.63 16.99
N PRO A 221 -3.45 4.89 15.78
CA PRO A 221 -2.84 4.55 14.50
C PRO A 221 -1.58 5.38 14.23
N GLN A 222 -0.66 4.82 13.45
CA GLN A 222 0.53 5.52 12.97
C GLN A 222 0.20 6.30 11.71
N PHE A 223 0.78 7.50 11.57
CA PHE A 223 0.57 8.38 10.42
C PHE A 223 1.90 8.71 9.73
N PHE A 224 1.88 8.85 8.41
CA PHE A 224 3.05 9.28 7.65
C PHE A 224 2.65 9.94 6.34
N LEU A 225 3.53 10.82 5.84
CA LEU A 225 3.46 11.31 4.47
C LEU A 225 4.32 10.43 3.58
N ARG A 226 3.74 9.89 2.52
CA ARG A 226 4.43 9.07 1.51
C ARG A 226 4.73 9.89 0.27
N PHE A 227 5.99 9.95 -0.13
CA PHE A 227 6.41 10.71 -1.32
C PHE A 227 5.86 10.11 -2.61
N VAL A 228 5.33 10.96 -3.47
CA VAL A 228 4.84 10.61 -4.81
C VAL A 228 5.78 11.22 -5.86
N PRO A 229 6.81 10.48 -6.30
CA PRO A 229 7.81 11.01 -7.21
C PRO A 229 7.20 11.36 -8.57
N ARG A 230 7.53 12.55 -9.09
CA ARG A 230 7.25 12.98 -10.46
C ARG A 230 8.47 12.79 -11.36
N PRO A 231 8.31 12.74 -12.70
CA PRO A 231 9.43 12.69 -13.62
C PRO A 231 10.47 13.79 -13.33
N GLY A 232 11.74 13.40 -13.22
CA GLY A 232 12.85 14.31 -12.90
C GLY A 232 13.18 14.44 -11.40
N GLN A 233 12.35 13.90 -10.50
CA GLN A 233 12.69 13.81 -9.08
C GLN A 233 13.45 12.51 -8.79
N THR A 234 14.55 12.61 -8.05
CA THR A 234 15.40 11.47 -7.69
C THR A 234 15.22 11.09 -6.24
N VAL A 235 15.04 9.80 -5.98
CA VAL A 235 15.11 9.19 -4.65
C VAL A 235 16.29 8.21 -4.63
N PRO A 236 16.79 7.81 -3.44
CA PRO A 236 17.76 6.74 -3.35
C PRO A 236 17.28 5.50 -4.12
N LEU A 237 18.21 4.73 -4.68
CA LEU A 237 17.90 3.50 -5.39
C LEU A 237 18.43 2.32 -4.58
N ASP A 238 17.75 1.18 -4.64
CA ASP A 238 18.29 -0.08 -4.14
C ASP A 238 19.37 -0.65 -5.08
N SER A 239 19.99 -1.77 -4.69
CA SER A 239 20.99 -2.47 -5.50
C SER A 239 20.51 -2.97 -6.86
N GLN A 240 19.20 -3.00 -7.12
CA GLN A 240 18.59 -3.37 -8.39
C GLN A 240 18.15 -2.15 -9.22
N GLY A 241 18.42 -0.93 -8.74
CA GLY A 241 18.04 0.31 -9.41
C GLY A 241 16.57 0.69 -9.21
N ARG A 242 15.84 0.04 -8.30
CA ARG A 242 14.46 0.39 -7.97
C ARG A 242 14.44 1.58 -7.01
N PRO A 243 13.52 2.54 -7.18
CA PRO A 243 13.43 3.70 -6.32
C PRO A 243 13.03 3.32 -4.89
N ALA A 244 13.70 3.91 -3.91
CA ALA A 244 13.32 3.85 -2.51
C ALA A 244 11.95 4.49 -2.29
N GLN A 245 11.22 3.96 -1.33
CA GLN A 245 10.09 4.71 -0.78
C GLN A 245 10.62 5.77 0.16
N VAL A 246 9.99 6.93 0.15
CA VAL A 246 10.32 7.99 1.10
C VAL A 246 9.10 8.30 1.95
N LEU A 247 9.26 8.16 3.26
CA LEU A 247 8.24 8.46 4.25
C LEU A 247 8.68 9.63 5.14
N VAL A 248 7.75 10.48 5.54
CA VAL A 248 7.93 11.46 6.61
C VAL A 248 6.99 11.06 7.74
N PRO A 249 7.50 10.65 8.90
CA PRO A 249 6.67 10.29 10.05
C PRO A 249 5.85 11.48 10.54
N LEU A 250 4.63 11.20 11.00
CA LEU A 250 3.77 12.17 11.65
C LEU A 250 3.46 11.69 13.06
N LEU A 251 3.60 12.58 14.04
CA LEU A 251 3.33 12.29 15.44
C LEU A 251 1.95 12.79 15.84
N PRO A 252 1.01 11.92 16.22
CA PRO A 252 -0.24 12.36 16.80
C PRO A 252 0.00 13.01 18.18
N ASN A 253 -0.68 14.12 18.45
CA ASN A 253 -0.62 14.78 19.75
C ASN A 253 -1.21 13.87 20.84
N ALA A 254 -0.34 13.18 21.59
CA ALA A 254 -0.74 12.27 22.64
C ALA A 254 -1.31 12.96 23.89
N THR A 255 -0.96 14.23 24.11
CA THR A 255 -1.21 14.97 25.37
C THR A 255 -2.66 14.88 25.88
N PRO A 256 -3.71 15.04 25.04
CA PRO A 256 -5.09 14.96 25.49
C PRO A 256 -5.51 13.56 26.00
N PHE A 257 -4.75 12.52 25.64
CA PHE A 257 -5.12 11.12 25.84
C PHE A 257 -4.33 10.44 26.95
N LEU A 258 -3.18 11.00 27.36
CA LEU A 258 -2.28 10.39 28.35
C LEU A 258 -2.99 10.05 29.68
N GLY A 259 -3.86 10.93 30.17
CA GLY A 259 -4.59 10.71 31.42
C GLY A 259 -5.59 9.55 31.36
N SER A 260 -6.11 9.25 30.17
CA SER A 260 -7.04 8.14 29.93
C SER A 260 -6.31 6.83 29.63
N LEU A 261 -5.18 6.89 28.89
CA LEU A 261 -4.33 5.73 28.59
C LEU A 261 -3.56 5.25 29.82
N GLN A 262 -3.10 6.15 30.70
CA GLN A 262 -2.40 5.83 31.96
C GLN A 262 -1.18 4.92 31.80
N GLY A 263 -0.52 4.94 30.64
CA GLY A 263 0.61 4.06 30.34
C GLY A 263 0.25 2.59 30.08
N ASP A 264 -1.04 2.28 29.96
CA ASP A 264 -1.54 0.91 29.75
C ASP A 264 -1.79 0.64 28.26
N PRO A 265 -0.97 -0.19 27.59
CA PRO A 265 -1.13 -0.48 26.16
C PRO A 265 -2.38 -1.32 25.83
N SER A 266 -3.03 -1.92 26.85
CA SER A 266 -4.31 -2.61 26.66
C SER A 266 -5.50 -1.67 26.59
N LYS A 267 -5.33 -0.40 27.02
CA LYS A 267 -6.39 0.60 26.97
C LYS A 267 -6.52 1.24 25.60
N GLU A 268 -7.77 1.50 25.27
CA GLU A 268 -8.19 2.13 24.04
C GLU A 268 -9.06 3.35 24.31
N ILE A 269 -8.86 4.39 23.50
CA ILE A 269 -9.72 5.56 23.45
C ILE A 269 -10.18 5.80 22.01
N ALA A 270 -11.48 6.01 21.82
CA ALA A 270 -12.02 6.53 20.57
C ALA A 270 -11.89 8.06 20.55
N ALA A 271 -11.22 8.60 19.53
CA ALA A 271 -11.08 10.03 19.29
C ALA A 271 -11.63 10.41 17.90
N VAL A 272 -12.31 11.55 17.80
CA VAL A 272 -12.86 12.03 16.52
C VAL A 272 -11.93 13.00 15.79
N SER A 273 -10.89 13.48 16.46
CA SER A 273 -9.97 14.48 15.93
C SER A 273 -8.58 14.28 16.50
N LEU A 274 -7.55 14.41 15.67
CA LEU A 274 -6.15 14.37 16.07
C LEU A 274 -5.40 15.55 15.46
N GLN A 275 -4.57 16.20 16.25
CA GLN A 275 -3.53 17.08 15.72
C GLN A 275 -2.31 16.22 15.39
N LEU A 276 -1.79 16.33 14.17
CA LEU A 276 -0.60 15.64 13.71
C LEU A 276 0.55 16.64 13.57
N PHE A 277 1.71 16.29 14.12
CA PHE A 277 2.95 17.05 13.97
C PHE A 277 3.83 16.41 12.90
N VAL A 278 4.37 17.23 12.01
CA VAL A 278 5.33 16.76 11.00
C VAL A 278 6.70 16.66 11.65
N VAL A 279 7.26 15.46 11.67
CA VAL A 279 8.66 15.28 12.07
C VAL A 279 9.52 15.76 10.89
N PRO A 280 10.46 16.71 11.08
CA PRO A 280 11.28 17.26 10.00
C PRO A 280 12.40 16.27 9.59
N LEU A 281 12.06 14.99 9.44
CA LEU A 281 12.95 13.89 9.15
C LEU A 281 12.27 12.96 8.14
N ALA A 282 12.88 12.77 6.99
CA ALA A 282 12.42 11.79 6.03
C ALA A 282 13.25 10.50 6.14
N GLN A 283 12.62 9.37 5.85
CA GLN A 283 13.24 8.05 5.84
C GLN A 283 13.09 7.46 4.45
N ALA A 284 14.19 6.99 3.87
CA ALA A 284 14.20 6.16 2.68
C ALA A 284 14.16 4.69 3.08
N ILE A 285 13.24 3.94 2.48
CA ILE A 285 13.07 2.50 2.68
C ILE A 285 13.40 1.80 1.37
N ILE A 286 14.34 0.88 1.42
CA ILE A 286 14.75 0.02 0.29
C ILE A 286 14.67 -1.45 0.70
N GLU A 287 14.29 -2.30 -0.24
CA GLU A 287 14.33 -3.75 -0.08
C GLU A 287 15.61 -4.29 -0.70
N GLU A 288 16.55 -4.71 0.14
CA GLU A 288 17.85 -5.20 -0.31
C GLU A 288 17.88 -6.74 -0.33
N PRO A 289 18.23 -7.38 -1.46
CA PRO A 289 18.35 -8.83 -1.56
C PRO A 289 19.24 -9.41 -0.45
N GLY A 290 18.68 -10.32 0.35
CA GLY A 290 19.40 -10.98 1.45
C GLY A 290 19.62 -10.13 2.71
N LYS A 291 19.22 -8.84 2.70
CA LYS A 291 19.22 -7.98 3.89
C LYS A 291 17.81 -7.58 4.33
N GLY A 292 16.82 -7.77 3.47
CA GLY A 292 15.44 -7.33 3.69
C GLY A 292 15.33 -5.81 3.68
N ARG A 293 14.37 -5.30 4.43
CA ARG A 293 14.08 -3.87 4.54
C ARG A 293 15.23 -3.12 5.21
N VAL A 294 15.80 -2.15 4.51
CA VAL A 294 16.80 -1.21 5.03
C VAL A 294 16.17 0.17 5.11
N VAL A 295 16.20 0.78 6.31
CA VAL A 295 15.71 2.13 6.56
C VAL A 295 16.89 3.08 6.72
N THR A 296 16.91 4.15 5.93
CA THR A 296 17.96 5.17 5.95
C THR A 296 17.35 6.54 6.18
N THR A 297 17.85 7.28 7.16
CA THR A 297 17.46 8.67 7.39
C THR A 297 18.00 9.59 6.30
N LEU A 298 17.15 10.45 5.75
CA LEU A 298 17.52 11.48 4.80
C LEU A 298 17.86 12.79 5.54
N GLY A 299 18.82 13.54 5.00
CA GLY A 299 19.25 14.81 5.59
C GLY A 299 18.24 15.96 5.46
N ALA A 300 17.21 15.80 4.63
CA ALA A 300 16.11 16.73 4.47
C ALA A 300 14.89 15.98 3.91
N ILE A 301 13.69 16.57 4.09
CA ILE A 301 12.47 16.08 3.44
C ILE A 301 12.55 16.46 1.95
N PRO A 302 12.42 15.49 1.01
CA PRO A 302 12.39 15.83 -0.41
C PRO A 302 11.27 16.80 -0.78
N VAL A 303 11.58 17.78 -1.62
CA VAL A 303 10.56 18.67 -2.18
C VAL A 303 9.71 17.90 -3.19
N GLY A 304 8.39 18.09 -3.14
CA GLY A 304 7.45 17.46 -4.06
C GLY A 304 6.13 17.09 -3.41
N GLU A 305 5.44 16.12 -4.02
CA GLU A 305 4.08 15.74 -3.63
C GLU A 305 4.09 14.55 -2.69
N TYR A 306 3.11 14.52 -1.80
CA TYR A 306 2.94 13.51 -0.79
C TYR A 306 1.47 13.11 -0.61
N GLU A 307 1.27 11.85 -0.23
CA GLU A 307 -0.01 11.32 0.25
C GLU A 307 0.06 11.16 1.77
N LEU A 308 -1.05 11.43 2.46
CA LEU A 308 -1.15 11.17 3.89
C LEU A 308 -1.71 9.77 4.09
N TRP A 309 -1.02 8.94 4.86
CA TRP A 309 -1.41 7.58 5.20
C TRP A 309 -1.61 7.45 6.71
N ALA A 310 -2.52 6.58 7.09
CA ALA A 310 -2.69 6.09 8.45
C ALA A 310 -2.81 4.57 8.45
N VAL A 311 -2.16 3.91 9.40
CA VAL A 311 -2.19 2.45 9.57
C VAL A 311 -2.54 2.16 11.02
N ASN A 312 -3.56 1.33 11.24
CA ASN A 312 -3.92 0.84 12.56
C ASN A 312 -3.12 -0.41 12.92
N ASP A 313 -3.31 -0.86 14.14
CA ASP A 313 -2.64 -2.02 14.70
C ASP A 313 -3.05 -3.37 14.12
N GLU A 314 -4.20 -3.41 13.48
CA GLU A 314 -4.75 -4.59 12.84
C GLU A 314 -4.35 -4.67 11.35
N GLY A 315 -3.46 -3.78 10.90
CA GLY A 315 -3.01 -3.65 9.52
C GLY A 315 -4.02 -2.99 8.58
N GLY A 316 -5.18 -2.57 9.10
CA GLY A 316 -6.13 -1.74 8.36
C GLY A 316 -5.54 -0.35 8.15
N PHE A 317 -5.73 0.21 6.98
CA PHE A 317 -5.11 1.48 6.61
C PHE A 317 -6.07 2.38 5.84
N TRP A 318 -5.77 3.66 5.86
CA TRP A 318 -6.47 4.69 5.11
C TRP A 318 -5.45 5.68 4.55
N PHE A 319 -5.74 6.28 3.42
CA PHE A 319 -4.90 7.33 2.85
C PHE A 319 -5.72 8.46 2.26
N VAL A 320 -5.08 9.61 2.03
CA VAL A 320 -5.64 10.77 1.34
C VAL A 320 -4.61 11.24 0.31
N PRO A 321 -5.00 11.38 -0.98
CA PRO A 321 -6.36 11.25 -1.51
C PRO A 321 -6.80 9.79 -1.76
N ASN A 322 -8.07 9.46 -1.51
CA ASN A 322 -8.64 8.11 -1.68
C ASN A 322 -9.93 8.09 -2.51
N ALA A 323 -10.09 7.03 -3.32
CA ALA A 323 -11.24 6.80 -4.18
C ALA A 323 -12.50 6.31 -3.43
N LEU A 324 -12.35 5.73 -2.23
CA LEU A 324 -13.46 5.20 -1.42
C LEU A 324 -14.50 6.27 -1.02
N GLY A 325 -14.14 7.56 -1.05
CA GLY A 325 -15.06 8.67 -0.74
C GLY A 325 -16.02 9.10 -1.85
N ARG A 326 -15.89 8.60 -3.10
CA ARG A 326 -16.55 9.21 -4.27
C ARG A 326 -17.95 8.68 -4.64
N ARG A 327 -18.55 7.80 -3.82
CA ARG A 327 -19.75 7.03 -4.22
C ARG A 327 -21.03 7.86 -4.49
N THR A 328 -21.14 9.09 -3.98
CA THR A 328 -22.35 9.92 -4.17
C THR A 328 -22.29 10.87 -5.36
N GLY A 329 -21.20 10.87 -6.15
CA GLY A 329 -21.02 11.81 -7.26
C GLY A 329 -20.73 13.25 -6.83
N GLU A 330 -20.81 13.55 -5.53
CA GLU A 330 -20.29 14.78 -4.95
C GLU A 330 -18.83 14.56 -4.54
N PRO A 331 -17.88 15.40 -5.00
CA PRO A 331 -16.53 15.40 -4.48
C PRO A 331 -16.59 15.65 -2.98
N VAL A 332 -16.07 14.74 -2.18
CA VAL A 332 -15.94 14.99 -0.75
C VAL A 332 -14.76 15.93 -0.56
N SER A 333 -15.06 17.21 -0.27
CA SER A 333 -14.05 18.23 -0.02
C SER A 333 -13.03 17.71 1.01
N GLY A 334 -11.75 17.68 0.64
CA GLY A 334 -10.66 17.14 1.50
C GLY A 334 -10.23 15.70 1.20
N GLN A 335 -10.95 14.93 0.38
CA GLN A 335 -10.51 13.60 -0.09
C GLN A 335 -9.64 13.64 -1.35
N ASP A 336 -9.57 14.79 -2.04
CA ASP A 336 -8.66 15.04 -3.16
C ASP A 336 -7.41 15.84 -2.74
N LEU A 337 -7.26 16.04 -1.43
CA LEU A 337 -6.19 16.84 -0.84
C LEU A 337 -4.82 16.25 -1.18
N ARG A 338 -3.88 17.13 -1.52
CA ARG A 338 -2.48 16.76 -1.74
C ARG A 338 -1.59 17.47 -0.72
N PHE A 339 -0.54 16.79 -0.29
CA PHE A 339 0.51 17.43 0.48
C PHE A 339 1.64 17.81 -0.46
N ARG A 340 2.20 19.00 -0.29
CA ARG A 340 3.37 19.46 -1.04
C ARG A 340 4.42 19.98 -0.08
N VAL A 341 5.64 19.46 -0.18
CA VAL A 341 6.80 20.02 0.52
C VAL A 341 7.53 20.95 -0.42
N VAL A 342 7.87 22.16 0.05
CA VAL A 342 8.65 23.19 -0.66
C VAL A 342 9.86 23.62 0.17
N HIS A 343 10.82 24.29 -0.47
CA HIS A 343 11.99 24.82 0.22
C HIS A 343 11.63 25.97 1.17
N ALA A 344 12.20 25.95 2.37
CA ALA A 344 12.13 27.07 3.30
C ALA A 344 12.73 28.35 2.67
N GLY A 345 11.88 29.34 2.36
CA GLY A 345 12.29 30.62 1.77
C GLY A 345 12.36 30.66 0.24
N GLY A 346 11.91 29.62 -0.46
CA GLY A 346 11.82 29.61 -1.94
C GLY A 346 10.61 30.38 -2.48
N ALA A 347 10.77 31.01 -3.65
CA ALA A 347 9.70 31.69 -4.39
C ALA A 347 8.56 30.74 -4.84
N ASP A 348 8.77 29.41 -4.74
CA ASP A 348 7.77 28.38 -5.02
C ASP A 348 6.64 28.33 -3.98
N ALA A 349 6.77 29.06 -2.87
CA ALA A 349 5.70 29.22 -1.87
C ALA A 349 4.53 30.09 -2.36
N GLY A 350 4.62 30.70 -3.56
CA GLY A 350 3.59 31.61 -4.05
C GLY A 350 3.60 31.80 -5.55
N THR A 351 3.16 30.81 -6.31
CA THR A 351 2.35 31.02 -7.53
C THR A 351 1.57 29.75 -7.82
N GLY A 352 0.39 29.60 -7.21
CA GLY A 352 -0.72 28.98 -7.92
C GLY A 352 -0.92 29.79 -9.19
N SER A 353 -0.62 29.20 -10.35
CA SER A 353 -1.09 29.70 -11.62
C SER A 353 -2.12 28.72 -12.15
N PRO A 354 -3.25 29.25 -12.66
CA PRO A 354 -4.55 28.56 -12.82
C PRO A 354 -4.56 27.43 -13.84
#